data_AF-A0AA38ZN06-F1
#
_entry.id   AF-A0AA38ZN06-F1
#
_cell.length_a   1.000
_cell.length_b   1.000
_cell.length_c   1.000
_cell.angle_alpha   90.00
_cell.angle_beta   90.00
_cell.angle_gamma   90.00
#
_symmetry.space_group_name_H-M   'P 1'
#
loop_
_entity.id
_entity.type
_entity.pdbx_description
1 polymer ?
#
loop_
_entity_poly.entity_id
_entity_poly.type
_entity_poly.pdbx_seq_one_letter_code
_entity_poly.pdbx_strand_id
1 'polypeptide(L)'
;MSNDKDQFNIADLGAALPAAAAALSAEDRAGLVNALKNKLQNLAGQHSDVLETLSPNVRKRVEFLREIQGQHDELEAKFFEERAALEAKYQKLYEPLYTKRYEIVNGVVEVEGVTNEAPMDQEEDKATEEKGVPNFWLTAMKTNEVLAEEISERDEGALKYLKDIKWYRIDNPKGFKLEFYFDANPYFKNSILTKTYHMIDDDEPILEKAIGTEIEWHPGKSLTQKLLKKKPRKGSKNAKPITKTENCESFFNFFNPPQVPEDEEDIDEDVAEELQNQMEQDYDIGSTIRDKIIPHAVSWFTGEAVQGDEFEDIEDDDDEDEEDEDEEEDDEEDDEDEDEEEEDKSRKKKSGRSHAGEGQQGERPPECKQQ
;
A
#
# COMPACT_ATOMS: atom_id res chain seq x y z
N MET A 1 41.67 27.94 -14.95
CA MET A 1 41.45 26.82 -15.88
C MET A 1 40.04 26.36 -15.60
N SER A 2 39.10 26.71 -16.47
CA SER A 2 37.70 26.32 -16.31
C SER A 2 37.59 24.81 -16.45
N ASN A 3 36.99 24.14 -15.47
CA ASN A 3 36.64 22.73 -15.60
C ASN A 3 35.31 22.67 -16.36
N ASP A 4 35.38 22.35 -17.65
CA ASP A 4 34.25 22.04 -18.56
C ASP A 4 33.57 20.70 -18.20
N LYS A 5 33.29 20.41 -16.92
CA LYS A 5 32.71 19.11 -16.51
C LYS A 5 31.23 19.10 -16.15
N ASP A 6 30.59 20.24 -15.97
CA ASP A 6 29.15 20.32 -15.65
C ASP A 6 28.31 20.79 -16.83
N GLN A 7 28.62 20.28 -18.03
CA GLN A 7 27.69 20.37 -19.15
C GLN A 7 26.86 19.09 -19.12
N PHE A 8 25.66 19.16 -18.52
CA PHE A 8 24.66 18.08 -18.58
C PHE A 8 24.49 17.67 -20.04
N ASN A 9 25.02 16.50 -20.39
CA ASN A 9 25.10 16.06 -21.78
C ASN A 9 23.77 15.43 -22.19
N ILE A 10 22.84 16.28 -22.64
CA ILE A 10 21.49 15.92 -23.12
C ILE A 10 21.53 15.02 -24.38
N ALA A 11 22.72 14.79 -24.95
CA ALA A 11 22.87 13.98 -26.17
C ALA A 11 22.53 12.48 -25.97
N ASP A 12 22.46 11.99 -24.73
CA ASP A 12 22.28 10.55 -24.44
C ASP A 12 20.88 10.17 -23.93
N LEU A 13 19.95 11.13 -23.83
CA LEU A 13 18.57 10.85 -23.40
C LEU A 13 17.83 9.88 -24.32
N GLY A 14 18.23 9.77 -25.59
CA GLY A 14 17.65 8.80 -26.52
C GLY A 14 18.04 7.35 -26.23
N ALA A 15 19.16 7.11 -25.54
CA ALA A 15 19.67 5.78 -25.21
C ALA A 15 19.26 5.31 -23.80
N ALA A 16 18.90 6.23 -22.91
CA ALA A 16 18.49 5.98 -21.53
C ALA A 16 16.97 5.78 -21.33
N LEU A 17 16.19 5.78 -22.42
CA LEU A 17 14.76 5.51 -22.34
C LEU A 17 14.50 4.05 -21.92
N PRO A 18 13.56 3.79 -21.00
CA PRO A 18 13.22 2.45 -20.57
C PRO A 18 12.78 1.58 -21.76
N ALA A 19 12.92 0.25 -21.62
CA ALA A 19 12.63 -0.70 -22.69
C ALA A 19 11.19 -0.59 -23.25
N ALA A 20 10.24 -0.03 -22.48
CA ALA A 20 8.88 0.30 -22.91
C ALA A 20 8.83 1.33 -24.06
N ALA A 21 9.76 2.30 -24.10
CA ALA A 21 9.85 3.27 -25.19
C ALA A 21 10.28 2.63 -26.53
N ALA A 22 10.74 1.36 -26.52
CA ALA A 22 11.10 0.61 -27.72
C ALA A 22 9.88 0.29 -28.61
N ALA A 23 8.67 0.24 -28.03
CA ALA A 23 7.41 -0.07 -28.71
C ALA A 23 6.76 1.15 -29.39
N LEU A 24 7.14 2.37 -28.99
CA LEU A 24 6.68 3.62 -29.60
C LEU A 24 7.24 3.78 -31.02
N SER A 25 6.46 4.43 -31.89
CA SER A 25 6.95 4.82 -33.21
C SER A 25 8.16 5.76 -33.07
N ALA A 26 9.02 5.80 -34.09
CA ALA A 26 10.20 6.66 -34.04
C ALA A 26 9.84 8.16 -33.92
N GLU A 27 8.66 8.55 -34.41
CA GLU A 27 8.13 9.91 -34.30
C GLU A 27 7.60 10.21 -32.90
N ASP A 28 6.87 9.28 -32.28
CA ASP A 28 6.34 9.45 -30.91
C ASP A 28 7.47 9.46 -29.88
N ARG A 29 8.48 8.60 -30.06
CA ARG A 29 9.71 8.62 -29.25
C ARG A 29 10.46 9.94 -29.37
N ALA A 30 10.56 10.49 -30.59
CA ALA A 30 11.19 11.79 -30.81
C ALA A 30 10.37 12.93 -30.19
N GLY A 31 9.03 12.83 -30.23
CA GLY A 31 8.11 13.76 -29.58
C GLY A 31 8.28 13.78 -28.06
N LEU A 32 8.32 12.61 -27.43
CA LEU A 32 8.51 12.45 -25.99
C LEU A 32 9.88 12.95 -25.52
N VAL A 33 10.95 12.58 -26.24
CA VAL A 33 12.31 13.08 -25.95
C VAL A 33 12.38 14.60 -26.08
N ASN A 34 11.71 15.19 -27.07
CA ASN A 34 11.66 16.64 -27.21
C ASN A 34 10.81 17.31 -26.12
N ALA A 35 9.70 16.70 -25.70
CA ALA A 35 8.86 17.20 -24.60
C ALA A 35 9.61 17.16 -23.26
N LEU A 36 10.27 16.04 -22.94
CA LEU A 36 11.15 15.89 -21.79
C LEU A 36 12.31 16.89 -21.84
N LYS A 37 12.95 17.04 -22.99
CA LYS A 37 14.01 18.03 -23.20
C LYS A 37 13.54 19.45 -22.97
N ASN A 38 12.35 19.82 -23.47
CA ASN A 38 11.77 21.15 -23.27
C ASN A 38 11.38 21.38 -21.80
N LYS A 39 10.82 20.36 -21.12
CA LYS A 39 10.44 20.44 -19.70
C LYS A 39 11.68 20.53 -18.80
N LEU A 40 12.70 19.72 -19.06
CA LEU A 40 14.02 19.80 -18.42
C LEU A 40 14.72 21.14 -18.70
N GLN A 41 14.64 21.66 -19.92
CA GLN A 41 15.18 22.99 -20.26
C GLN A 41 14.42 24.13 -19.56
N ASN A 42 13.11 24.01 -19.38
CA ASN A 42 12.32 24.99 -18.62
C ASN A 42 12.63 24.93 -17.12
N LEU A 43 12.71 23.75 -16.51
CA LEU A 43 13.12 23.61 -15.10
C LEU A 43 14.56 24.07 -14.88
N ALA A 44 15.49 23.65 -15.74
CA ALA A 44 16.89 24.11 -15.69
C ALA A 44 16.99 25.62 -15.92
N GLY A 45 16.13 26.18 -16.79
CA GLY A 45 15.99 27.61 -17.01
C GLY A 45 15.56 28.36 -15.76
N GLN A 46 14.52 27.89 -15.07
CA GLN A 46 14.03 28.45 -13.80
C GLN A 46 15.08 28.40 -12.67
N HIS A 47 15.84 27.30 -12.56
CA HIS A 47 16.94 27.19 -11.59
C HIS A 47 18.15 28.07 -11.96
N SER A 48 18.44 28.26 -13.25
CA SER A 48 19.47 29.20 -13.70
C SER A 48 19.07 30.65 -13.43
N ASP A 49 17.77 30.97 -13.54
CA ASP A 49 17.22 32.31 -13.32
C ASP A 49 17.43 32.78 -11.87
N VAL A 50 17.30 31.86 -10.90
CA VAL A 50 17.59 32.17 -9.49
C VAL A 50 19.07 32.51 -9.29
N LEU A 51 20.02 31.78 -9.87
CA LEU A 51 21.44 32.13 -9.75
C LEU A 51 21.82 33.40 -10.51
N GLU A 52 21.18 33.62 -11.66
CA GLU A 52 21.42 34.77 -12.54
C GLU A 52 20.89 36.08 -11.96
N THR A 53 19.81 36.03 -11.19
CA THR A 53 19.22 37.18 -10.46
C THR A 53 19.97 37.57 -9.20
N LEU A 54 20.85 36.71 -8.66
CA LEU A 54 21.64 37.02 -7.47
C LEU A 54 22.80 37.97 -7.76
N SER A 55 23.09 38.86 -6.81
CA SER A 55 24.29 39.70 -6.86
C SER A 55 25.57 38.85 -6.89
N PRO A 56 26.69 39.35 -7.48
CA PRO A 56 27.92 38.58 -7.61
C PRO A 56 28.46 38.00 -6.29
N ASN A 57 28.32 38.77 -5.20
CA ASN A 57 28.76 38.33 -3.87
C ASN A 57 27.87 37.19 -3.32
N VAL A 58 26.57 37.23 -3.60
CA VAL A 58 25.64 36.17 -3.15
C VAL A 58 25.82 34.92 -4.00
N ARG A 59 25.99 35.06 -5.33
CA ARG A 59 26.29 33.92 -6.20
C ARG A 59 27.55 33.17 -5.75
N LYS A 60 28.62 33.89 -5.43
CA LYS A 60 29.86 33.29 -4.92
C LYS A 60 29.66 32.56 -3.57
N ARG A 61 28.76 33.04 -2.70
CA ARG A 61 28.39 32.32 -1.47
C ARG A 61 27.61 31.05 -1.77
N VAL A 62 26.68 31.09 -2.71
CA VAL A 62 25.90 29.90 -3.13
C VAL A 62 26.80 28.85 -3.79
N GLU A 63 27.79 29.26 -4.59
CA GLU A 63 28.80 28.34 -5.12
C GLU A 63 29.58 27.63 -4.01
N PHE A 64 29.96 28.36 -2.95
CA PHE A 64 30.60 27.75 -1.78
C PHE A 64 29.66 26.82 -0.99
N LEU A 65 28.38 27.17 -0.87
CA LEU A 65 27.37 26.29 -0.26
C LEU A 65 27.20 24.99 -1.07
N ARG A 66 27.27 25.05 -2.40
CA ARG A 66 27.25 23.85 -3.25
C ARG A 66 28.48 22.96 -3.04
N GLU A 67 29.66 23.55 -2.82
CA GLU A 67 30.86 22.79 -2.47
C GLU A 67 30.69 22.07 -1.12
N ILE A 68 30.10 22.75 -0.12
CA ILE A 68 29.76 22.13 1.16
C ILE A 68 28.72 21.02 0.98
N GLN A 69 27.69 21.22 0.15
CA GLN A 69 26.71 20.18 -0.14
C GLN A 69 27.38 18.94 -0.76
N GLY A 70 28.30 19.12 -1.72
CA GLY A 70 29.05 17.99 -2.26
C GLY A 70 29.87 17.23 -1.21
N GLN A 71 30.44 17.93 -0.22
CA GLN A 71 31.12 17.27 0.91
C GLN A 71 30.14 16.51 1.81
N HIS A 72 28.92 17.03 2.01
CA HIS A 72 27.86 16.34 2.73
C HIS A 72 27.45 15.05 2.00
N ASP A 73 27.17 15.14 0.70
CA ASP A 73 26.74 14.00 -0.13
C ASP A 73 27.83 12.89 -0.16
N GLU A 74 29.11 13.26 -0.16
CA GLU A 74 30.23 12.31 -0.04
C GLU A 74 30.27 11.57 1.31
N LEU A 75 29.87 12.24 2.41
CA LEU A 75 29.79 11.63 3.73
C LEU A 75 28.55 10.74 3.85
N GLU A 76 27.43 11.20 3.30
CA GLU A 76 26.18 10.45 3.24
C GLU A 76 26.33 9.15 2.43
N ALA A 77 27.01 9.19 1.28
CA ALA A 77 27.31 7.99 0.51
C ALA A 77 28.12 6.95 1.32
N LYS A 78 29.07 7.39 2.16
CA LYS A 78 29.82 6.49 3.06
C LYS A 78 28.94 5.94 4.18
N PHE A 79 28.06 6.77 4.74
CA PHE A 79 27.10 6.33 5.74
C PHE A 79 26.22 5.20 5.19
N PHE A 80 25.71 5.33 3.97
CA PHE A 80 24.90 4.28 3.35
C PHE A 80 25.68 3.01 3.03
N GLU A 81 26.93 3.13 2.58
CA GLU A 81 27.81 1.96 2.40
C GLU A 81 28.04 1.21 3.72
N GLU A 82 28.32 1.95 4.81
CA GLU A 82 28.52 1.38 6.14
C GLU A 82 27.22 0.75 6.69
N ARG A 83 26.07 1.42 6.52
CA ARG A 83 24.76 0.90 6.93
C ARG A 83 24.42 -0.39 6.18
N ALA A 84 24.57 -0.41 4.86
CA ALA A 84 24.32 -1.61 4.05
C ALA A 84 25.23 -2.78 4.46
N ALA A 85 26.51 -2.51 4.74
CA ALA A 85 27.44 -3.52 5.25
C ALA A 85 27.03 -4.04 6.63
N LEU A 86 26.52 -3.16 7.50
CA LEU A 86 26.05 -3.50 8.84
C LEU A 86 24.78 -4.37 8.79
N GLU A 87 23.80 -3.99 7.99
CA GLU A 87 22.57 -4.77 7.74
C GLU A 87 22.91 -6.16 7.19
N ALA A 88 23.77 -6.24 6.17
CA ALA A 88 24.22 -7.51 5.60
C ALA A 88 24.94 -8.41 6.62
N LYS A 89 25.69 -7.80 7.57
CA LYS A 89 26.32 -8.53 8.67
C LYS A 89 25.27 -9.11 9.62
N TYR A 90 24.30 -8.32 10.06
CA TYR A 90 23.28 -8.79 11.00
C TYR A 90 22.30 -9.77 10.38
N GLN A 91 21.98 -9.63 9.09
CA GLN A 91 21.15 -10.61 8.37
C GLN A 91 21.75 -12.02 8.44
N LYS A 92 23.08 -12.15 8.28
CA LYS A 92 23.79 -13.43 8.44
C LYS A 92 23.77 -13.96 9.87
N LEU A 93 23.69 -13.08 10.87
CA LEU A 93 23.58 -13.47 12.27
C LEU A 93 22.15 -13.91 12.64
N TYR A 94 21.13 -13.35 11.98
CA TYR A 94 19.73 -13.74 12.16
C TYR A 94 19.36 -15.04 11.46
N GLU A 95 19.95 -15.34 10.31
CA GLU A 95 19.69 -16.56 9.53
C GLU A 95 19.70 -17.88 10.35
N PRO A 96 20.69 -18.17 11.22
CA PRO A 96 20.65 -19.37 12.06
C PRO A 96 19.53 -19.34 13.10
N LEU A 97 19.09 -18.17 13.56
CA LEU A 97 17.96 -18.05 14.49
C LEU A 97 16.64 -18.35 13.78
N TYR A 98 16.44 -17.80 12.59
CA TYR A 98 15.26 -18.09 11.77
C TYR A 98 15.21 -19.55 11.32
N THR A 99 16.36 -20.15 11.02
CA THR A 99 16.44 -21.59 10.72
C THR A 99 15.99 -22.44 11.92
N LYS A 100 16.44 -22.11 13.14
CA LYS A 100 15.98 -22.80 14.35
C LYS A 100 14.48 -22.60 14.61
N ARG A 101 13.96 -21.37 14.41
CA ARG A 101 12.52 -21.10 14.49
C ARG A 101 11.75 -21.98 13.51
N TYR A 102 12.20 -22.05 12.26
CA TYR A 102 11.61 -22.92 11.24
C TYR A 102 11.57 -24.38 11.68
N GLU A 103 12.69 -24.91 12.19
CA GLU A 103 12.78 -26.30 12.66
C GLU A 103 11.79 -26.61 13.79
N ILE A 104 11.63 -25.69 14.75
CA ILE A 104 10.69 -25.83 15.87
C ILE A 104 9.24 -25.70 15.40
N VAL A 105 8.93 -24.65 14.65
CA VAL A 105 7.57 -24.38 14.13
C VAL A 105 7.06 -25.54 13.29
N ASN A 106 7.93 -26.21 12.54
CA ASN A 106 7.56 -27.34 11.68
C ASN A 106 7.75 -28.71 12.36
N GLY A 107 8.14 -28.77 13.64
CA GLY A 107 8.31 -30.03 14.38
C GLY A 107 9.44 -30.92 13.84
N VAL A 108 10.46 -30.32 13.23
CA VAL A 108 11.68 -31.03 12.78
C VAL A 108 12.59 -31.34 13.96
N VAL A 109 12.63 -30.44 14.95
CA VAL A 109 13.39 -30.55 16.19
C VAL A 109 12.44 -30.38 17.38
N GLU A 110 12.46 -31.34 18.30
CA GLU A 110 11.75 -31.26 19.57
C GLU A 110 12.57 -30.46 20.59
N VAL A 111 11.90 -29.61 21.36
CA VAL A 111 12.54 -28.78 22.39
C VAL A 111 12.58 -29.53 23.73
N GLU A 112 13.68 -29.41 24.47
CA GLU A 112 13.82 -30.01 25.80
C GLU A 112 12.68 -29.55 26.73
N GLY A 113 11.96 -30.48 27.34
CA GLY A 113 10.83 -30.20 28.25
C GLY A 113 9.44 -30.52 27.67
N VAL A 114 9.33 -30.85 26.38
CA VAL A 114 8.09 -31.42 25.81
C VAL A 114 7.97 -32.88 26.27
N THR A 115 7.39 -33.10 27.45
CA THR A 115 6.98 -34.44 27.88
C THR A 115 5.67 -34.79 27.18
N ASN A 116 5.68 -35.85 26.36
CA ASN A 116 4.47 -36.49 25.85
C ASN A 116 3.66 -37.10 27.00
N GLU A 117 3.04 -36.28 27.84
CA GLU A 117 2.01 -36.71 28.76
C GLU A 117 0.70 -36.83 27.97
N ALA A 118 0.58 -37.91 27.19
CA ALA A 118 -0.72 -38.31 26.69
C ALA A 118 -1.60 -38.67 27.90
N PRO A 119 -2.78 -38.06 28.09
CA PRO A 119 -3.74 -38.59 29.03
C PRO A 119 -4.20 -39.94 28.48
N MET A 120 -3.80 -41.01 29.15
CA MET A 120 -4.48 -42.29 29.05
C MET A 120 -5.90 -42.09 29.57
N ASP A 121 -6.86 -41.80 28.69
CA ASP A 121 -8.16 -42.49 28.65
C ASP A 121 -9.10 -41.94 27.56
N GLN A 122 -9.56 -42.89 26.74
CA GLN A 122 -10.83 -42.96 26.01
C GLN A 122 -10.99 -42.35 24.60
N GLU A 123 -11.14 -43.32 23.69
CA GLU A 123 -11.97 -43.39 22.49
C GLU A 123 -11.50 -42.69 21.20
N GLU A 124 -11.63 -43.46 20.12
CA GLU A 124 -11.15 -43.23 18.77
C GLU A 124 -11.59 -41.87 18.20
N ASP A 125 -10.71 -40.89 18.23
CA ASP A 125 -10.64 -39.89 17.19
C ASP A 125 -9.17 -39.62 16.86
N LYS A 126 -8.86 -39.54 15.56
CA LYS A 126 -7.50 -39.35 15.05
C LYS A 126 -6.97 -37.97 15.46
N ALA A 127 -6.48 -37.84 16.69
CA ALA A 127 -5.53 -36.82 17.04
C ALA A 127 -4.24 -37.13 16.26
N THR A 128 -4.12 -36.54 15.07
CA THR A 128 -2.82 -36.33 14.44
C THR A 128 -1.93 -35.72 15.50
N GLU A 129 -0.86 -36.41 15.90
CA GLU A 129 0.20 -35.85 16.74
C GLU A 129 0.48 -34.43 16.25
N GLU A 130 0.23 -33.42 17.10
CA GLU A 130 0.47 -32.02 16.76
C GLU A 130 1.99 -31.83 16.68
N LYS A 131 2.52 -31.97 15.47
CA LYS A 131 3.93 -31.73 15.19
C LYS A 131 4.17 -30.24 15.02
N GLY A 132 5.14 -29.71 15.76
CA GLY A 132 5.54 -28.31 15.70
C GLY A 132 4.52 -27.38 16.33
N VAL A 133 4.35 -26.18 15.75
CA VAL A 133 3.42 -25.14 16.20
C VAL A 133 2.37 -24.93 15.11
N PRO A 134 1.20 -25.59 15.20
CA PRO A 134 0.16 -25.47 14.18
C PRO A 134 -0.27 -24.02 13.94
N ASN A 135 -0.51 -23.68 12.68
CA ASN A 135 -1.00 -22.36 12.24
C ASN A 135 -0.11 -21.18 12.63
N PHE A 136 1.18 -21.39 12.99
CA PHE A 136 2.07 -20.35 13.50
C PHE A 136 2.04 -19.05 12.67
N TRP A 137 2.31 -19.14 11.37
CA TRP A 137 2.33 -17.97 10.50
C TRP A 137 0.95 -17.38 10.24
N LEU A 138 -0.08 -18.23 10.10
CA LEU A 138 -1.46 -17.75 9.94
C LEU A 138 -1.89 -16.92 11.16
N THR A 139 -1.66 -17.44 12.37
CA THR A 139 -1.97 -16.73 13.61
C THR A 139 -1.16 -15.45 13.70
N ALA A 140 0.16 -15.50 13.51
CA ALA A 140 1.01 -14.31 13.57
C ALA A 140 0.57 -13.20 12.59
N MET A 141 0.25 -13.55 11.34
CA MET A 141 -0.22 -12.57 10.36
C MET A 141 -1.61 -12.02 10.73
N LYS A 142 -2.53 -12.85 11.23
CA LYS A 142 -3.88 -12.39 11.64
C LYS A 142 -3.90 -11.53 12.90
N THR A 143 -2.85 -11.59 13.71
CA THR A 143 -2.73 -10.73 14.89
C THR A 143 -2.30 -9.30 14.51
N ASN A 144 -1.69 -9.12 13.34
CA ASN A 144 -1.30 -7.80 12.84
C ASN A 144 -2.44 -7.19 12.03
N GLU A 145 -2.80 -5.94 12.34
CA GLU A 145 -3.99 -5.28 11.78
C GLU A 145 -3.95 -5.15 10.25
N VAL A 146 -2.83 -4.68 9.69
CA VAL A 146 -2.62 -4.53 8.24
C VAL A 146 -2.86 -5.85 7.50
N LEU A 147 -2.38 -6.97 8.05
CA LEU A 147 -2.54 -8.29 7.42
C LEU A 147 -3.88 -8.94 7.73
N ALA A 148 -4.48 -8.65 8.88
CA ALA A 148 -5.78 -9.17 9.26
C ALA A 148 -6.89 -8.71 8.30
N GLU A 149 -6.81 -7.46 7.82
CA GLU A 149 -7.75 -6.90 6.84
C GLU A 149 -7.67 -7.60 5.48
N GLU A 150 -6.47 -8.04 5.09
CA GLU A 150 -6.23 -8.72 3.80
C GLU A 150 -6.59 -10.22 3.83
N ILE A 151 -6.55 -10.85 5.01
CA ILE A 151 -6.78 -12.29 5.17
C ILE A 151 -8.26 -12.58 5.35
N SER A 152 -8.91 -13.07 4.30
CA SER A 152 -10.30 -13.55 4.38
C SER A 152 -10.37 -14.97 4.98
N GLU A 153 -11.56 -15.34 5.50
CA GLU A 153 -11.81 -16.70 6.03
C GLU A 153 -11.49 -17.82 5.02
N ARG A 154 -11.60 -17.54 3.72
CA ARG A 154 -11.32 -18.51 2.66
C ARG A 154 -9.82 -18.76 2.48
N ASP A 155 -9.00 -17.78 2.83
CA ASP A 155 -7.54 -17.82 2.69
C ASP A 155 -6.89 -18.64 3.79
N GLU A 156 -7.48 -18.62 4.99
CA GLU A 156 -6.99 -19.37 6.15
C GLU A 156 -6.69 -20.83 5.81
N GLY A 157 -7.58 -21.49 5.07
CA GLY A 157 -7.41 -22.89 4.72
C GLY A 157 -6.13 -23.18 3.93
N ALA A 158 -5.69 -22.26 3.08
CA ALA A 158 -4.42 -22.37 2.36
C ALA A 158 -3.23 -21.90 3.23
N LEU A 159 -3.41 -20.84 4.01
CA LEU A 159 -2.38 -20.30 4.91
C LEU A 159 -1.99 -21.26 6.05
N LYS A 160 -2.84 -22.22 6.41
CA LYS A 160 -2.48 -23.33 7.32
C LYS A 160 -1.30 -24.18 6.83
N TYR A 161 -1.01 -24.15 5.53
CA TYR A 161 0.10 -24.87 4.92
C TYR A 161 1.38 -24.02 4.81
N LEU A 162 1.36 -22.76 5.29
CA LEU A 162 2.51 -21.88 5.29
C LEU A 162 3.52 -22.32 6.35
N LYS A 163 4.72 -22.71 5.91
CA LYS A 163 5.80 -23.27 6.73
C LYS A 163 6.78 -22.21 7.20
N ASP A 164 7.06 -21.24 6.33
CA ASP A 164 8.06 -20.21 6.56
C ASP A 164 7.79 -18.97 5.71
N ILE A 165 8.23 -17.83 6.21
CA ILE A 165 8.30 -16.57 5.46
C ILE A 165 9.73 -16.04 5.60
N LYS A 166 10.38 -15.79 4.46
CA LYS A 166 11.73 -15.24 4.40
C LYS A 166 11.74 -13.97 3.58
N TRP A 167 12.72 -13.11 3.84
CA TRP A 167 12.99 -11.97 3.00
C TRP A 167 14.47 -11.88 2.64
N TYR A 168 14.75 -11.29 1.49
CA TYR A 168 16.09 -11.07 0.97
C TYR A 168 16.19 -9.67 0.38
N ARG A 169 17.28 -8.97 0.67
CA ARG A 169 17.64 -7.73 -0.04
C ARG A 169 18.05 -8.05 -1.47
N ILE A 170 17.73 -7.15 -2.39
CA ILE A 170 18.17 -7.15 -3.78
C ILE A 170 18.96 -5.85 -3.99
N ASP A 171 20.19 -5.97 -4.48
CA ASP A 171 21.05 -4.80 -4.68
C ASP A 171 20.91 -4.21 -6.09
N ASN A 172 20.46 -4.99 -7.08
CA ASN A 172 20.33 -4.53 -8.47
C ASN A 172 19.24 -5.30 -9.27
N PRO A 173 18.11 -4.66 -9.61
CA PRO A 173 17.67 -3.34 -9.11
C PRO A 173 17.49 -3.36 -7.57
N LYS A 174 17.63 -2.19 -6.93
CA LYS A 174 17.49 -2.09 -5.46
C LYS A 174 16.10 -2.58 -5.01
N GLY A 175 16.01 -3.12 -3.81
CA GLY A 175 14.74 -3.49 -3.19
C GLY A 175 14.81 -4.78 -2.39
N PHE A 176 13.69 -5.50 -2.29
CA PHE A 176 13.62 -6.73 -1.51
C PHE A 176 12.62 -7.74 -2.07
N LYS A 177 12.84 -9.01 -1.73
CA LYS A 177 11.96 -10.13 -2.09
C LYS A 177 11.51 -10.87 -0.84
N LEU A 178 10.21 -11.10 -0.74
CA LEU A 178 9.56 -12.01 0.19
C LEU A 178 9.37 -13.38 -0.47
N GLU A 179 9.60 -14.44 0.29
CA GLU A 179 9.35 -15.83 -0.11
C GLU A 179 8.49 -16.54 0.94
N PHE A 180 7.35 -17.06 0.50
CA PHE A 180 6.38 -17.78 1.32
C PHE A 180 6.46 -19.26 0.96
N TYR A 181 6.90 -20.08 1.92
CA TYR A 181 7.14 -21.50 1.72
C TYR A 181 5.92 -22.31 2.15
N PHE A 182 5.30 -23.02 1.22
CA PHE A 182 4.10 -23.82 1.47
C PHE A 182 4.41 -25.31 1.41
N ASP A 183 3.73 -26.06 2.28
CA ASP A 183 3.57 -27.49 2.12
C ASP A 183 2.70 -27.83 0.91
N ALA A 184 2.81 -29.08 0.46
CA ALA A 184 1.86 -29.63 -0.50
C ALA A 184 0.43 -29.48 0.05
N ASN A 185 -0.40 -28.73 -0.68
CA ASN A 185 -1.71 -28.29 -0.21
C ASN A 185 -2.78 -28.51 -1.30
N PRO A 186 -4.07 -28.54 -0.94
CA PRO A 186 -5.14 -28.82 -1.90
C PRO A 186 -5.56 -27.61 -2.74
N TYR A 187 -4.89 -26.46 -2.62
CA TYR A 187 -5.29 -25.21 -3.26
C TYR A 187 -4.49 -24.91 -4.52
N PHE A 188 -3.17 -25.01 -4.46
CA PHE A 188 -2.25 -24.71 -5.56
C PHE A 188 -1.01 -25.59 -5.53
N LYS A 189 -0.28 -25.65 -6.65
CA LYS A 189 0.90 -26.51 -6.81
C LYS A 189 2.21 -25.89 -6.31
N ASN A 190 2.29 -24.55 -6.26
CA ASN A 190 3.50 -23.83 -5.91
C ASN A 190 3.96 -24.24 -4.50
N SER A 191 5.24 -24.59 -4.35
CA SER A 191 5.86 -24.77 -3.04
C SER A 191 6.40 -23.46 -2.46
N ILE A 192 6.63 -22.46 -3.33
CA ILE A 192 7.10 -21.13 -2.94
C ILE A 192 6.30 -20.11 -3.74
N LEU A 193 5.71 -19.14 -3.04
CA LEU A 193 5.17 -17.91 -3.64
C LEU A 193 6.10 -16.77 -3.30
N THR A 194 6.44 -15.95 -4.28
CA THR A 194 7.36 -14.82 -4.10
C THR A 194 6.69 -13.49 -4.42
N LYS A 195 7.09 -12.46 -3.69
CA LYS A 195 6.73 -11.06 -3.94
C LYS A 195 8.01 -10.24 -3.92
N THR A 196 8.27 -9.47 -4.96
CA THR A 196 9.48 -8.65 -5.12
C THR A 196 9.09 -7.19 -5.30
N TYR A 197 9.72 -6.31 -4.54
CA TYR A 197 9.62 -4.87 -4.69
C TYR A 197 10.94 -4.34 -5.21
N HIS A 198 10.90 -3.64 -6.34
CA HIS A 198 12.01 -2.84 -6.83
C HIS A 198 11.82 -1.41 -6.34
N MET A 199 12.84 -0.88 -5.69
CA MET A 199 12.85 0.45 -5.09
C MET A 199 13.80 1.34 -5.86
N ILE A 200 13.47 2.62 -5.99
CA ILE A 200 14.38 3.60 -6.59
C ILE A 200 15.56 3.85 -5.64
N ASP A 201 15.28 3.94 -4.35
CA ASP A 201 16.27 4.09 -3.30
C ASP A 201 15.99 3.16 -2.10
N ASP A 202 17.03 2.90 -1.29
CA ASP A 202 16.92 2.14 -0.05
C ASP A 202 16.51 3.06 1.13
N ASP A 203 16.75 4.37 1.00
CA ASP A 203 16.52 5.38 2.03
C ASP A 203 15.13 6.00 1.97
N GLU A 204 14.74 6.40 0.76
CA GLU A 204 13.39 6.84 0.48
C GLU A 204 12.64 5.63 -0.08
N PRO A 205 11.54 5.18 0.58
CA PRO A 205 10.81 3.98 0.17
C PRO A 205 9.96 4.23 -1.09
N ILE A 206 10.58 4.71 -2.16
CA ILE A 206 9.92 5.00 -3.43
C ILE A 206 9.87 3.71 -4.24
N LEU A 207 8.67 3.15 -4.32
CA LEU A 207 8.38 1.94 -5.09
C LEU A 207 8.46 2.22 -6.59
N GLU A 208 9.35 1.54 -7.30
CA GLU A 208 9.40 1.55 -8.77
C GLU A 208 8.43 0.51 -9.34
N LYS A 209 8.46 -0.71 -8.80
CA LYS A 209 7.70 -1.84 -9.33
C LYS A 209 7.50 -2.94 -8.30
N ALA A 210 6.30 -3.54 -8.29
CA ALA A 210 6.03 -4.77 -7.58
C ALA A 210 5.83 -5.95 -8.56
N ILE A 211 6.41 -7.10 -8.23
CA ILE A 211 6.34 -8.33 -9.02
C ILE A 211 5.93 -9.47 -8.11
N GLY A 212 4.78 -10.08 -8.40
CA GLY A 212 4.30 -11.25 -7.69
C GLY A 212 4.47 -12.55 -8.48
N THR A 213 4.03 -13.66 -7.88
CA THR A 213 4.11 -14.99 -8.47
C THR A 213 2.73 -15.43 -8.95
N GLU A 214 2.65 -15.90 -10.20
CA GLU A 214 1.43 -16.53 -10.71
C GLU A 214 1.14 -17.82 -9.92
N ILE A 215 -0.04 -17.88 -9.29
CA ILE A 215 -0.45 -19.01 -8.48
C ILE A 215 -1.08 -20.08 -9.38
N GLU A 216 -0.49 -21.27 -9.39
CA GLU A 216 -0.98 -22.44 -10.13
C GLU A 216 -2.11 -23.14 -9.36
N TRP A 217 -3.29 -22.51 -9.34
CA TRP A 217 -4.47 -23.03 -8.66
C TRP A 217 -4.90 -24.40 -9.19
N HIS A 218 -5.28 -25.28 -8.27
CA HIS A 218 -6.01 -26.49 -8.61
C HIS A 218 -7.42 -26.18 -9.13
N PRO A 219 -8.03 -27.07 -9.93
CA PRO A 219 -9.35 -26.81 -10.52
C PRO A 219 -10.42 -26.48 -9.47
N GLY A 220 -10.99 -25.28 -9.57
CA GLY A 220 -12.04 -24.80 -8.67
C GLY A 220 -11.57 -24.42 -7.25
N LYS A 221 -10.26 -24.24 -7.06
CA LYS A 221 -9.64 -23.90 -5.77
C LYS A 221 -9.06 -22.49 -5.72
N SER A 222 -9.22 -21.71 -6.79
CA SER A 222 -8.84 -20.30 -6.79
C SER A 222 -9.57 -19.54 -5.69
N LEU A 223 -8.80 -18.86 -4.85
CA LEU A 223 -9.30 -18.05 -3.75
C LEU A 223 -9.54 -16.59 -4.18
N THR A 224 -8.81 -16.14 -5.19
CA THR A 224 -8.89 -14.80 -5.79
C THR A 224 -10.06 -14.63 -6.77
N GLN A 225 -10.73 -15.72 -7.17
CA GLN A 225 -11.82 -15.70 -8.14
C GLN A 225 -13.02 -16.55 -7.72
N LYS A 226 -14.24 -16.02 -7.94
CA LYS A 226 -15.51 -16.73 -7.74
C LYS A 226 -16.16 -17.09 -9.09
N LEU A 227 -16.64 -18.33 -9.22
CA LEU A 227 -17.37 -18.81 -10.40
C LEU A 227 -18.88 -18.62 -10.23
N LEU A 228 -19.45 -17.65 -10.92
CA LEU A 228 -20.89 -17.39 -10.95
C LEU A 228 -21.55 -18.13 -12.13
N LYS A 229 -22.45 -19.07 -11.82
CA LYS A 229 -23.26 -19.76 -12.85
C LYS A 229 -24.47 -18.90 -13.20
N LYS A 230 -24.50 -18.32 -14.41
CA LYS A 230 -25.70 -17.64 -14.92
C LYS A 230 -26.66 -18.66 -15.52
N LYS A 231 -27.95 -18.57 -15.15
CA LYS A 231 -29.01 -19.35 -15.79
C LYS A 231 -29.09 -18.95 -17.28
N PRO A 232 -29.21 -19.92 -18.20
CA PRO A 232 -29.36 -19.62 -19.62
C PRO A 232 -30.61 -18.76 -19.86
N ARG A 233 -30.53 -17.82 -20.82
CA ARG A 233 -31.67 -16.95 -21.18
C ARG A 233 -32.89 -17.82 -21.55
N LYS A 234 -34.06 -17.46 -21.01
CA LYS A 234 -35.35 -18.13 -21.27
C LYS A 234 -35.64 -18.09 -22.78
N GLY A 235 -35.46 -19.22 -23.47
CA GLY A 235 -35.70 -19.34 -24.91
C GLY A 235 -34.73 -20.26 -25.66
N SER A 236 -33.52 -20.52 -25.13
CA SER A 236 -32.56 -21.42 -25.80
C SER A 236 -32.70 -22.86 -25.28
N LYS A 237 -33.30 -23.74 -26.08
CA LYS A 237 -33.55 -25.14 -25.72
C LYS A 237 -32.28 -26.01 -25.59
N ASN A 238 -31.07 -25.48 -25.80
CA ASN A 238 -29.80 -26.22 -25.74
C ASN A 238 -28.58 -25.37 -25.28
N ALA A 239 -28.77 -24.25 -24.57
CA ALA A 239 -27.64 -23.43 -24.12
C ALA A 239 -26.91 -24.04 -22.90
N LYS A 240 -25.61 -24.33 -23.05
CA LYS A 240 -24.73 -24.65 -21.92
C LYS A 240 -24.74 -23.48 -20.90
N PRO A 241 -24.72 -23.75 -19.59
CA PRO A 241 -24.62 -22.70 -18.58
C PRO A 241 -23.33 -21.88 -18.80
N ILE A 242 -23.46 -20.55 -18.81
CA ILE A 242 -22.34 -19.62 -18.93
C ILE A 242 -21.78 -19.39 -17.53
N THR A 243 -20.53 -19.79 -17.31
CA THR A 243 -19.79 -19.48 -16.09
C THR A 243 -19.10 -18.13 -16.28
N LYS A 244 -19.43 -17.14 -15.44
CA LYS A 244 -18.69 -15.88 -15.34
C LYS A 244 -17.74 -15.99 -14.16
N THR A 245 -16.47 -15.66 -14.36
CA THR A 245 -15.48 -15.51 -13.29
C THR A 245 -15.47 -14.06 -12.83
N GLU A 246 -15.43 -13.83 -11.52
CA GLU A 246 -15.37 -12.51 -10.90
C GLU A 246 -14.28 -12.50 -9.83
N ASN A 247 -13.43 -11.47 -9.82
CA ASN A 247 -12.41 -11.31 -8.81
C ASN A 247 -13.05 -11.03 -7.46
N CYS A 248 -12.40 -11.44 -6.38
CA CYS A 248 -12.85 -11.17 -5.03
C CYS A 248 -11.67 -10.95 -4.09
N GLU A 249 -11.93 -10.28 -2.98
CA GLU A 249 -10.99 -10.11 -1.86
C GLU A 249 -10.43 -11.47 -1.41
N SER A 250 -9.11 -11.49 -1.31
CA SER A 250 -8.28 -12.62 -0.92
C SER A 250 -6.86 -12.11 -0.70
N PHE A 251 -6.22 -12.53 0.39
CA PHE A 251 -4.81 -12.26 0.65
C PHE A 251 -3.92 -12.65 -0.55
N PHE A 252 -4.29 -13.68 -1.29
CA PHE A 252 -3.51 -14.16 -2.43
C PHE A 252 -3.50 -13.20 -3.64
N ASN A 253 -4.31 -12.13 -3.63
CA ASN A 253 -4.17 -11.02 -4.58
C ASN A 253 -2.84 -10.27 -4.38
N PHE A 254 -2.22 -10.33 -3.20
CA PHE A 254 -0.89 -9.81 -2.90
C PHE A 254 0.20 -10.32 -3.87
N PHE A 255 0.03 -11.52 -4.44
CA PHE A 255 0.94 -12.09 -5.43
C PHE A 255 0.61 -11.69 -6.88
N ASN A 256 -0.40 -10.84 -7.08
CA ASN A 256 -0.76 -10.24 -8.35
C ASN A 256 -0.88 -8.72 -8.18
N PRO A 257 0.25 -8.03 -7.96
CA PRO A 257 0.25 -6.61 -7.61
C PRO A 257 -0.32 -5.75 -8.76
N PRO A 258 -0.84 -4.55 -8.42
CA PRO A 258 -1.28 -3.58 -9.41
C PRO A 258 -0.19 -3.29 -10.45
N GLN A 259 -0.59 -3.12 -11.70
CA GLN A 259 0.34 -2.82 -12.80
C GLN A 259 0.16 -1.36 -13.20
N VAL A 260 1.26 -0.63 -13.25
CA VAL A 260 1.29 0.73 -13.83
C VAL A 260 1.10 0.59 -15.34
N PRO A 261 0.03 1.16 -15.94
CA PRO A 261 -0.15 1.14 -17.38
C PRO A 261 1.00 1.87 -18.07
N GLU A 262 1.49 1.34 -19.19
CA GLU A 262 2.62 1.94 -19.92
C GLU A 262 2.23 3.23 -20.66
N ASP A 263 0.92 3.45 -20.89
CA ASP A 263 0.36 4.60 -21.60
C ASP A 263 -0.34 5.55 -20.61
N GLU A 264 0.39 6.56 -20.13
CA GLU A 264 -0.12 7.60 -19.20
C GLU A 264 -1.19 8.52 -19.83
N GLU A 265 -1.28 8.57 -21.16
CA GLU A 265 -2.13 9.55 -21.87
C GLU A 265 -3.65 9.28 -21.79
N ASP A 266 -4.07 8.13 -21.24
CA ASP A 266 -5.48 7.72 -21.15
C ASP A 266 -5.94 7.36 -19.71
N ILE A 267 -5.12 7.56 -18.69
CA ILE A 267 -5.52 7.33 -17.30
C ILE A 267 -6.16 8.61 -16.75
N ASP A 268 -7.43 8.54 -16.36
CA ASP A 268 -8.06 9.66 -15.65
C ASP A 268 -7.41 9.84 -14.25
N GLU A 269 -7.49 11.06 -13.72
CA GLU A 269 -6.87 11.40 -12.43
C GLU A 269 -7.38 10.50 -11.29
N ASP A 270 -8.68 10.18 -11.31
CA ASP A 270 -9.33 9.32 -10.33
C ASP A 270 -8.76 7.87 -10.34
N VAL A 271 -8.54 7.28 -11.53
CA VAL A 271 -7.95 5.94 -11.66
C VAL A 271 -6.47 5.95 -11.31
N ALA A 272 -5.75 7.04 -11.60
CA ALA A 272 -4.35 7.17 -11.20
C ALA A 272 -4.21 7.23 -9.66
N GLU A 273 -5.08 7.98 -8.99
CA GLU A 273 -5.13 8.05 -7.52
C GLU A 273 -5.52 6.70 -6.91
N GLU A 274 -6.54 6.02 -7.45
CA GLU A 274 -6.93 4.68 -6.97
C GLU A 274 -5.79 3.65 -7.16
N LEU A 275 -5.07 3.71 -8.28
CA LEU A 275 -3.92 2.86 -8.53
C LEU A 275 -2.77 3.15 -7.56
N GLN A 276 -2.49 4.42 -7.28
CA GLN A 276 -1.47 4.82 -6.31
C GLN A 276 -1.81 4.28 -4.91
N ASN A 277 -3.06 4.45 -4.46
CA ASN A 277 -3.52 3.94 -3.17
C ASN A 277 -3.38 2.41 -3.08
N GLN A 278 -3.72 1.69 -4.16
CA GLN A 278 -3.53 0.23 -4.21
C GLN A 278 -2.06 -0.19 -4.16
N MET A 279 -1.15 0.58 -4.80
CA MET A 279 0.28 0.31 -4.77
C MET A 279 0.90 0.59 -3.41
N GLU A 280 0.45 1.66 -2.74
CA GLU A 280 0.85 2.01 -1.38
C GLU A 280 0.41 0.92 -0.38
N GLN A 281 -0.87 0.55 -0.40
CA GLN A 281 -1.40 -0.56 0.41
C GLN A 281 -0.63 -1.86 0.15
N ASP A 282 -0.36 -2.20 -1.12
CA ASP A 282 0.44 -3.37 -1.48
C ASP A 282 1.85 -3.32 -0.91
N TYR A 283 2.49 -2.14 -0.90
CA TYR A 283 3.80 -1.93 -0.31
C TYR A 283 3.76 -2.04 1.22
N ASP A 284 2.74 -1.46 1.87
CA ASP A 284 2.56 -1.49 3.32
C ASP A 284 2.40 -2.91 3.85
N ILE A 285 1.67 -3.76 3.13
CA ILE A 285 1.60 -5.18 3.43
C ILE A 285 2.99 -5.82 3.34
N GLY A 286 3.75 -5.51 2.27
CA GLY A 286 5.08 -6.06 2.04
C GLY A 286 6.12 -5.63 3.08
N SER A 287 6.13 -4.34 3.43
CA SER A 287 7.01 -3.75 4.45
C SER A 287 6.65 -4.28 5.84
N THR A 288 5.36 -4.38 6.17
CA THR A 288 4.89 -4.97 7.43
C THR A 288 5.36 -6.41 7.60
N ILE A 289 5.29 -7.23 6.55
CA ILE A 289 5.81 -8.61 6.60
C ILE A 289 7.33 -8.61 6.82
N ARG A 290 8.06 -7.76 6.10
CA ARG A 290 9.53 -7.65 6.18
C ARG A 290 10.02 -7.19 7.55
N ASP A 291 9.41 -6.12 8.08
CA ASP A 291 9.95 -5.35 9.21
C ASP A 291 9.30 -5.74 10.54
N LYS A 292 8.00 -6.10 10.55
CA LYS A 292 7.28 -6.48 11.76
C LYS A 292 7.13 -7.99 11.91
N ILE A 293 6.54 -8.65 10.91
CA ILE A 293 6.18 -10.09 11.04
C ILE A 293 7.40 -10.99 11.08
N ILE A 294 8.34 -10.89 10.13
CA ILE A 294 9.47 -11.82 10.07
C ILE A 294 10.39 -11.68 11.31
N PRO A 295 10.75 -10.47 11.79
CA PRO A 295 11.62 -10.33 12.95
C PRO A 295 10.92 -10.70 14.26
N HIS A 296 9.63 -10.37 14.40
CA HIS A 296 8.87 -10.52 15.64
C HIS A 296 7.76 -11.58 15.58
N ALA A 297 7.90 -12.59 14.72
CA ALA A 297 6.85 -13.58 14.44
C ALA A 297 6.28 -14.26 15.69
N VAL A 298 7.13 -14.51 16.70
CA VAL A 298 6.70 -15.15 17.96
C VAL A 298 5.83 -14.18 18.77
N SER A 299 6.21 -12.91 18.88
CA SER A 299 5.42 -11.88 19.57
C SER A 299 4.08 -11.62 18.88
N TRP A 300 4.04 -11.65 17.55
CA TRP A 300 2.78 -11.60 16.79
C TRP A 300 1.94 -12.87 16.98
N PHE A 301 2.58 -14.04 17.08
CA PHE A 301 1.87 -15.29 17.38
C PHE A 301 1.28 -15.31 18.80
N THR A 302 1.99 -14.78 19.80
CA THR A 302 1.54 -14.74 21.20
C THR A 302 0.62 -13.55 21.51
N GLY A 303 0.59 -12.54 20.65
CA GLY A 303 -0.16 -11.29 20.86
C GLY A 303 0.57 -10.24 21.69
N GLU A 304 1.82 -10.50 22.10
CA GLU A 304 2.64 -9.54 22.84
C GLU A 304 3.01 -8.31 21.99
N ALA A 305 3.10 -8.47 20.66
CA ALA A 305 3.42 -7.37 19.75
C ALA A 305 2.33 -6.28 19.75
N VAL A 306 1.06 -6.67 19.87
CA VAL A 306 -0.08 -5.72 19.90
C VAL A 306 -0.04 -4.85 21.15
N GLN A 307 0.32 -5.44 22.29
CA GLN A 307 0.42 -4.73 23.58
C GLN A 307 1.61 -3.77 23.62
N GLY A 308 2.67 -4.04 22.86
CA GLY A 308 3.82 -3.16 22.72
C GLY A 308 3.49 -1.92 21.88
N ASP A 309 2.80 -2.12 20.75
CA ASP A 309 2.36 -1.04 19.86
C ASP A 309 1.35 -0.11 20.60
N GLU A 310 0.41 -0.65 21.40
CA GLU A 310 -0.56 0.16 22.18
C GLU A 310 0.08 1.00 23.31
N PHE A 311 1.28 0.65 23.79
CA PHE A 311 1.96 1.39 24.87
C PHE A 311 2.86 2.51 24.34
N GLU A 312 3.34 2.41 23.10
CA GLU A 312 4.12 3.49 22.45
C GLU A 312 3.27 4.73 22.14
N ASP A 313 1.95 4.56 21.92
CA ASP A 313 1.01 5.65 21.65
C ASP A 313 0.52 6.42 22.90
N ILE A 314 0.92 6.00 24.12
CA ILE A 314 0.46 6.62 25.39
C ILE A 314 1.52 7.57 25.98
N GLU A 315 2.75 7.63 25.45
CA GLU A 315 3.83 8.47 26.00
C GLU A 315 3.90 9.91 25.45
N ASP A 316 2.84 10.44 24.81
CA ASP A 316 2.82 11.82 24.25
C ASP A 316 1.62 12.68 24.67
N ASP A 317 0.83 12.28 25.67
CA ASP A 317 -0.41 13.01 26.10
C ASP A 317 -0.32 13.60 27.53
N ASP A 318 0.88 13.98 27.98
CA ASP A 318 1.10 14.79 29.18
C ASP A 318 1.72 16.15 28.76
N ASP A 319 0.87 17.13 28.42
CA ASP A 319 1.00 18.57 28.79
C ASP A 319 0.20 19.50 27.84
N GLU A 320 -1.14 19.50 27.94
CA GLU A 320 -1.93 20.71 27.67
C GLU A 320 -2.84 21.00 28.87
N ASP A 321 -2.25 21.62 29.90
CA ASP A 321 -2.99 22.38 30.91
C ASP A 321 -3.77 23.50 30.20
N GLU A 322 -5.05 23.28 29.92
CA GLU A 322 -6.01 24.33 29.58
C GLU A 322 -6.20 25.26 30.80
N GLU A 323 -5.44 26.36 30.86
CA GLU A 323 -5.78 27.49 31.73
C GLU A 323 -6.99 28.23 31.12
N ASP A 324 -8.18 27.90 31.63
CA ASP A 324 -9.40 28.71 31.56
C ASP A 324 -9.10 30.15 32.02
N GLU A 325 -9.02 31.10 31.07
CA GLU A 325 -9.13 32.53 31.40
C GLU A 325 -10.56 33.01 31.14
N ASP A 326 -11.23 33.28 32.26
CA ASP A 326 -12.61 33.69 32.43
C ASP A 326 -13.06 34.88 31.54
N GLU A 327 -14.24 34.73 30.93
CA GLU A 327 -15.02 35.81 30.31
C GLU A 327 -15.59 36.74 31.41
N GLU A 328 -15.03 37.94 31.55
CA GLU A 328 -15.70 39.03 32.28
C GLU A 328 -16.45 39.93 31.27
N GLU A 329 -17.78 39.80 31.28
CA GLU A 329 -18.72 40.77 30.71
C GLU A 329 -18.55 42.12 31.42
N ASP A 330 -18.37 43.21 30.68
CA ASP A 330 -18.67 44.55 31.20
C ASP A 330 -19.39 45.38 30.12
N ASP A 331 -20.68 45.58 30.36
CA ASP A 331 -21.57 46.56 29.74
C ASP A 331 -21.11 47.97 30.11
N GLU A 332 -20.87 48.87 29.14
CA GLU A 332 -21.23 50.29 29.33
C GLU A 332 -21.72 50.93 28.02
N GLU A 333 -22.82 51.66 28.19
CA GLU A 333 -23.65 52.33 27.19
C GLU A 333 -23.03 53.64 26.62
N ASP A 334 -23.55 54.01 25.45
CA ASP A 334 -24.07 55.35 25.10
C ASP A 334 -23.35 56.24 24.09
N ASP A 335 -24.22 57.00 23.43
CA ASP A 335 -24.09 58.22 22.61
C ASP A 335 -24.04 58.10 21.06
N GLU A 336 -25.27 58.16 20.53
CA GLU A 336 -25.80 59.21 19.63
C GLU A 336 -24.96 59.66 18.42
N ASP A 337 -25.52 59.51 17.21
CA ASP A 337 -25.89 60.70 16.42
C ASP A 337 -26.78 60.36 15.21
N GLU A 338 -27.72 61.28 15.00
CA GLU A 338 -28.82 61.34 14.04
C GLU A 338 -28.37 61.40 12.57
N ASP A 339 -29.21 60.92 11.64
CA ASP A 339 -29.71 61.76 10.54
C ASP A 339 -30.79 61.02 9.71
N GLU A 340 -31.97 61.63 9.65
CA GLU A 340 -33.12 61.29 8.81
C GLU A 340 -32.89 61.73 7.34
N GLU A 341 -33.49 61.04 6.36
CA GLU A 341 -34.39 61.65 5.34
C GLU A 341 -34.92 60.60 4.31
N GLU A 342 -36.20 60.25 4.50
CA GLU A 342 -37.36 60.26 3.59
C GLU A 342 -37.33 59.88 2.06
N GLU A 343 -38.42 59.17 1.70
CA GLU A 343 -39.21 59.17 0.44
C GLU A 343 -38.61 58.73 -0.93
N ASP A 344 -39.28 58.09 -1.91
CA ASP A 344 -40.69 57.76 -2.19
C ASP A 344 -40.79 56.62 -3.26
N LYS A 345 -42.00 56.06 -3.35
CA LYS A 345 -42.62 54.96 -4.11
C LYS A 345 -42.27 54.87 -5.62
N SER A 346 -42.34 53.70 -6.27
CA SER A 346 -43.59 53.07 -6.79
C SER A 346 -43.20 52.10 -7.95
N ARG A 347 -43.78 50.90 -8.21
CA ARG A 347 -45.14 50.58 -8.66
C ARG A 347 -45.35 49.05 -8.84
N LYS A 348 -46.48 48.55 -8.30
CA LYS A 348 -47.51 47.62 -8.87
C LYS A 348 -47.06 46.25 -9.44
N LYS A 349 -47.73 45.11 -9.19
CA LYS A 349 -49.18 44.81 -9.00
C LYS A 349 -49.32 43.36 -8.47
N LYS A 350 -50.14 43.11 -7.43
CA LYS A 350 -51.40 42.30 -7.38
C LYS A 350 -51.38 40.99 -8.21
N SER A 351 -51.80 39.83 -7.71
CA SER A 351 -52.89 39.47 -6.78
C SER A 351 -52.72 38.00 -6.32
N GLY A 352 -52.91 37.67 -5.04
CA GLY A 352 -54.15 37.07 -4.50
C GLY A 352 -54.08 35.53 -4.51
N ARG A 353 -53.78 34.85 -3.39
CA ARG A 353 -54.70 34.40 -2.31
C ARG A 353 -55.70 33.35 -2.86
N SER A 354 -55.87 32.14 -2.33
CA SER A 354 -55.72 31.57 -0.98
C SER A 354 -55.85 30.04 -1.01
N HIS A 355 -55.30 29.44 0.04
CA HIS A 355 -55.50 28.10 0.60
C HIS A 355 -56.96 27.62 0.77
N ALA A 356 -57.02 26.28 0.98
CA ALA A 356 -58.01 25.44 1.69
C ALA A 356 -58.69 24.45 0.72
N GLY A 357 -58.75 23.15 0.97
CA GLY A 357 -58.35 22.31 2.10
C GLY A 357 -58.90 20.90 1.86
N GLU A 358 -58.21 19.92 2.45
CA GLU A 358 -58.63 18.57 2.87
C GLU A 358 -59.67 17.73 2.08
N GLY A 359 -59.35 16.44 1.89
CA GLY A 359 -60.38 15.41 1.86
C GLY A 359 -60.08 14.11 1.11
N GLN A 360 -59.35 13.20 1.77
CA GLN A 360 -59.66 11.76 1.94
C GLN A 360 -59.95 10.78 0.76
N GLN A 361 -59.39 9.57 0.96
CA GLN A 361 -59.89 8.21 0.62
C GLN A 361 -59.43 7.48 -0.66
N GLY A 362 -58.93 6.24 -0.40
CA GLY A 362 -59.09 5.03 -1.24
C GLY A 362 -58.21 4.98 -2.51
N GLU A 363 -57.67 3.87 -3.01
CA GLU A 363 -57.89 2.44 -2.85
C GLU A 363 -56.64 1.71 -3.43
N ARG A 364 -56.23 0.57 -2.84
CA ARG A 364 -55.62 -0.58 -3.57
C ARG A 364 -56.77 -1.45 -4.13
N PRO A 365 -56.65 -2.51 -4.97
CA PRO A 365 -55.50 -3.29 -5.52
C PRO A 365 -55.75 -3.55 -7.07
N PRO A 366 -55.37 -4.64 -7.81
CA PRO A 366 -54.81 -5.94 -7.40
C PRO A 366 -53.74 -6.65 -8.26
N GLU A 367 -53.24 -7.71 -7.61
CA GLU A 367 -52.46 -8.86 -8.09
C GLU A 367 -53.03 -9.52 -9.35
N CYS A 368 -52.15 -10.16 -10.13
CA CYS A 368 -52.53 -11.25 -11.03
C CYS A 368 -51.55 -12.42 -10.89
N LYS A 369 -52.14 -13.60 -10.67
CA LYS A 369 -51.54 -14.93 -10.46
C LYS A 369 -52.01 -15.86 -11.60
N GLN A 370 -51.18 -16.87 -11.89
CA GLN A 370 -51.43 -18.07 -12.71
C GLN A 370 -51.40 -17.83 -14.24
N GLN A 371 -50.85 -18.71 -15.08
CA GLN A 371 -50.65 -20.17 -14.99
C GLN A 371 -49.25 -20.61 -15.41
#